data_AF-A0A9X8R0P6-F1
#
_entry.id   AF-A0A9X8R0P6-F1
#
_cell.length_a   1.000
_cell.length_b   1.000
_cell.length_c   1.000
_cell.angle_alpha   90.00
_cell.angle_beta   90.00
_cell.angle_gamma   90.00
#
_symmetry.space_group_name_H-M   'P 1'
#
loop_
_entity.id
_entity.type
_entity.pdbx_description
1 polymer ?
#
loop_
_entity_poly.entity_id
_entity_poly.type
_entity_poly.pdbx_seq_one_letter_code
_entity_poly.pdbx_strand_id
1 'polypeptide(L)'
;MSPGTVLNTIDADANTIGRYRELLSFPLMAIGYAAGAIVAMWTVSPWVSLAIPVSALVIALFAAWTAGPVTRVSLKRRAAEADVASLATDASQGLRTVKGLGAGGTVAHRFHTETAKAKRLMLTHLRVEV
;
A
#
# COMPACT_ATOMS: atom_id res chain seq x y z
N MET A 1 8.06 24.37 -16.51
CA MET A 1 7.26 23.14 -16.31
C MET A 1 6.56 22.82 -17.62
N SER A 2 6.59 21.56 -18.08
CA SER A 2 5.87 21.20 -19.30
C SER A 2 4.36 21.07 -19.00
N PRO A 3 3.47 21.33 -19.96
CA PRO A 3 2.03 21.12 -19.78
C PRO A 3 1.67 19.69 -19.32
N GLY A 4 2.41 18.68 -19.79
CA GLY A 4 2.23 17.29 -19.37
C GLY A 4 2.58 17.05 -17.90
N THR A 5 3.58 17.75 -17.36
CA THR A 5 3.91 17.68 -15.93
C THR A 5 2.78 18.27 -15.08
N VAL A 6 2.20 19.39 -15.51
CA VAL A 6 1.11 20.04 -14.77
C VAL A 6 -0.13 19.15 -14.72
N LEU A 7 -0.54 18.56 -15.86
CA LEU A 7 -1.68 17.64 -15.92
C LEU A 7 -1.46 16.40 -15.05
N ASN A 8 -0.27 15.79 -15.12
CA ASN A 8 0.05 14.61 -14.32
C ASN A 8 0.02 14.89 -12.80
N THR A 9 0.50 16.06 -12.38
CA THR A 9 0.44 16.45 -10.96
C THR A 9 -0.99 16.67 -10.50
N ILE A 10 -1.81 17.39 -11.28
CA ILE A 10 -3.20 17.67 -10.91
C ILE A 10 -4.00 16.37 -10.79
N ASP A 11 -3.85 15.45 -11.75
CA ASP A 11 -4.54 14.16 -11.71
C ASP A 11 -4.07 13.31 -10.52
N ALA A 12 -2.76 13.27 -10.25
CA ALA A 12 -2.19 12.55 -9.12
C ALA A 12 -2.69 13.11 -7.77
N ASP A 13 -2.74 14.43 -7.64
CA ASP A 13 -3.19 15.11 -6.43
C ASP A 13 -4.69 14.90 -6.21
N ALA A 14 -5.51 15.03 -7.25
CA ALA A 14 -6.95 14.81 -7.16
C ALA A 14 -7.27 13.37 -6.73
N ASN A 15 -6.61 12.38 -7.32
CA ASN A 15 -6.77 10.97 -6.95
C ASN A 15 -6.30 10.71 -5.51
N THR A 16 -5.18 11.31 -5.11
CA THR A 16 -4.64 11.18 -3.76
C THR A 16 -5.59 11.77 -2.71
N ILE A 17 -6.14 12.95 -2.95
CA ILE A 17 -7.11 13.61 -2.07
C ILE A 17 -8.40 12.79 -1.98
N GLY A 18 -8.91 12.30 -3.12
CA GLY A 18 -10.09 11.43 -3.15
C GLY A 18 -9.92 10.18 -2.28
N ARG A 19 -8.77 9.51 -2.44
CA ARG A 19 -8.43 8.32 -1.66
C ARG A 19 -8.27 8.61 -0.17
N TYR A 20 -7.65 9.72 0.21
CA TYR A 20 -7.54 10.11 1.62
C TYR A 20 -8.91 10.42 2.22
N ARG A 21 -9.77 11.14 1.51
CA ARG A 21 -11.13 11.41 1.96
C ARG A 21 -11.90 10.11 2.21
N GLU A 22 -11.81 9.15 1.30
CA GLU A 22 -12.47 7.86 1.43
C GLU A 22 -11.93 7.08 2.64
N LEU A 23 -10.60 6.89 2.72
CA LEU A 23 -9.94 6.16 3.81
C LEU A 23 -10.18 6.79 5.19
N LEU A 24 -10.20 8.13 5.27
CA LEU A 24 -10.32 8.84 6.54
C LEU A 24 -11.77 9.10 6.96
N SER A 25 -12.75 8.93 6.06
CA SER A 25 -14.16 9.16 6.36
C SER A 25 -14.66 8.32 7.54
N PHE A 26 -14.40 7.02 7.52
CA PHE A 26 -14.81 6.11 8.58
C PHE A 26 -14.12 6.41 9.93
N PRO A 27 -12.78 6.54 10.01
CA PRO A 27 -12.10 6.90 11.25
C PRO A 27 -12.55 8.25 11.81
N LEU A 28 -12.74 9.29 10.97
CA LEU A 28 -13.21 10.59 11.44
C LEU A 28 -14.60 10.49 12.08
N MET A 29 -15.53 9.79 11.42
CA MET A 29 -16.86 9.58 11.98
C MET A 29 -16.80 8.80 13.29
N ALA A 30 -16.01 7.73 13.36
CA ALA A 30 -15.84 6.94 14.57
C ALA A 30 -15.32 7.77 15.76
N ILE A 31 -14.36 8.67 15.52
CA ILE A 31 -13.86 9.61 16.55
C ILE A 31 -14.97 10.53 17.02
N GLY A 32 -15.77 11.08 16.09
CA GLY A 32 -16.90 11.95 16.43
C GLY A 32 -17.93 11.24 17.31
N TYR A 33 -18.32 10.01 16.95
CA TYR A 33 -19.23 9.20 17.76
C TYR A 33 -18.65 8.84 19.13
N ALA A 34 -17.37 8.46 19.17
CA ALA A 34 -16.69 8.14 20.44
C ALA A 34 -16.65 9.34 21.38
N ALA A 35 -16.30 10.53 20.87
CA ALA A 35 -16.29 11.77 21.65
C ALA A 35 -17.68 12.11 22.21
N GLY A 36 -18.72 12.00 21.37
CA GLY A 36 -20.10 12.19 21.80
C GLY A 36 -20.52 11.21 22.89
N ALA A 37 -20.17 9.93 22.74
CA ALA A 37 -20.47 8.89 23.73
C ALA A 37 -19.77 9.13 25.07
N ILE A 38 -18.50 9.56 25.06
CA ILE A 38 -17.73 9.89 26.28
C ILE A 38 -18.43 11.01 27.06
N VAL A 39 -18.80 12.10 26.38
CA VAL A 39 -19.47 13.25 27.01
C VAL A 39 -20.85 12.87 27.53
N ALA A 40 -21.65 12.17 26.73
CA ALA A 40 -23.01 11.77 27.11
C ALA A 40 -23.03 10.80 28.30
N MET A 41 -22.05 9.90 28.40
CA MET A 41 -21.99 8.89 29.46
C MET A 41 -21.29 9.37 30.74
N TRP A 42 -20.63 10.53 30.72
CA TRP A 42 -19.80 11.01 31.84
C TRP A 42 -20.58 11.10 33.16
N THR A 43 -21.80 11.63 33.11
CA THR A 43 -22.66 11.82 34.29
C THR A 43 -23.33 10.53 34.76
N VAL A 44 -23.45 9.53 33.88
CA VAL A 44 -24.07 8.23 34.20
C VAL A 44 -23.05 7.30 34.85
N SER A 45 -21.87 7.17 34.22
CA SER A 45 -20.78 6.35 34.74
C SER A 45 -19.44 6.82 34.16
N PRO A 46 -18.61 7.51 34.96
CA PRO A 46 -17.28 7.92 34.54
C PRO A 46 -16.40 6.74 34.10
N TRP A 47 -16.61 5.55 34.70
CA TRP A 47 -15.88 4.34 34.34
C TRP A 47 -16.19 3.86 32.91
N VAL A 48 -17.45 3.90 32.50
CA VAL A 48 -17.84 3.55 31.12
C VAL A 48 -17.28 4.57 30.13
N SER A 49 -17.36 5.85 30.48
CA SER A 49 -16.79 6.93 29.67
C SER A 49 -15.28 6.78 29.47
N LEU A 50 -14.54 6.38 30.51
CA LEU A 50 -13.10 6.10 30.43
C LEU A 50 -12.76 4.80 29.71
N ALA A 51 -13.64 3.80 29.72
CA ALA A 51 -13.41 2.53 29.01
C ALA A 51 -13.35 2.73 27.49
N ILE A 52 -14.09 3.71 26.94
CA ILE A 52 -14.13 4.01 25.50
C ILE A 52 -12.72 4.38 24.96
N PRO A 53 -12.03 5.42 25.45
CA PRO A 53 -10.69 5.78 24.95
C PRO A 53 -9.67 4.68 25.23
N VAL A 54 -9.79 3.96 26.35
CA VAL A 54 -8.90 2.81 26.65
C VAL A 54 -9.05 1.72 25.60
N SER A 55 -10.28 1.36 25.23
CA SER A 55 -10.54 0.36 24.19
C SER A 55 -10.01 0.80 22.82
N ALA A 56 -10.19 2.08 22.46
CA ALA A 56 -9.67 2.64 21.22
C ALA A 56 -8.13 2.58 21.17
N LEU A 57 -7.46 2.89 22.29
CA LEU A 57 -6.01 2.79 22.40
C LEU A 57 -5.51 1.35 22.22
N VAL A 58 -6.18 0.39 22.85
CA VAL A 58 -5.84 -1.03 22.72
C VAL A 58 -6.00 -1.49 21.26
N ILE A 59 -7.11 -1.16 20.61
CA ILE A 59 -7.34 -1.50 19.19
C ILE A 59 -6.26 -0.87 18.30
N ALA A 60 -5.92 0.41 18.53
CA ALA A 60 -4.89 1.10 17.77
C ALA A 60 -3.50 0.46 17.94
N LEU A 61 -3.15 0.01 19.14
CA LEU A 61 -1.90 -0.71 19.41
C LEU A 61 -1.85 -2.05 18.66
N PHE A 62 -2.93 -2.83 18.70
CA PHE A 62 -3.01 -4.08 17.94
C PHE A 62 -2.92 -3.83 16.43
N ALA A 63 -3.61 -2.82 15.91
CA ALA A 63 -3.53 -2.45 14.50
C ALA A 63 -2.12 -2.00 14.08
N ALA A 64 -1.44 -1.21 14.91
CA ALA A 64 -0.06 -0.80 14.65
C ALA A 64 0.90 -1.99 14.64
N TRP A 65 0.70 -2.95 15.55
CA TRP A 65 1.51 -4.16 15.64
C TRP A 65 1.35 -5.06 14.41
N THR A 66 0.13 -5.20 13.87
CA THR A 66 -0.14 -5.99 12.66
C THR A 66 0.27 -5.27 11.37
N ALA A 67 0.23 -3.94 11.34
CA ALA A 67 0.60 -3.14 10.16
C ALA A 67 2.07 -3.25 9.76
N GLY A 68 2.99 -3.42 10.73
CA GLY A 68 4.43 -3.50 10.48
C GLY A 68 4.84 -4.65 9.54
N PRO A 69 4.46 -5.91 9.86
CA PRO A 69 4.69 -7.06 9.00
C PRO A 69 4.11 -6.92 7.59
N VAL A 70 2.84 -6.48 7.49
CA VAL A 70 2.14 -6.27 6.20
C VAL A 70 2.91 -5.27 5.35
N THR A 71 3.34 -4.15 5.95
CA THR A 71 4.09 -3.08 5.27
C THR A 71 5.43 -3.59 4.75
N ARG A 72 6.18 -4.34 5.56
CA ARG A 72 7.48 -4.90 5.16
C ARG A 72 7.36 -5.84 3.96
N VAL A 73 6.34 -6.69 3.94
CA VAL A 73 6.11 -7.61 2.81
C VAL A 73 5.63 -6.84 1.57
N SER A 74 4.75 -5.84 1.75
CA SER A 74 4.28 -4.97 0.67
C SER A 74 5.44 -4.23 -0.02
N LEU A 75 6.39 -3.68 0.75
CA LEU A 75 7.57 -3.00 0.20
C LEU A 75 8.45 -3.95 -0.61
N LYS A 76 8.70 -5.17 -0.11
CA LYS A 76 9.46 -6.19 -0.84
C LYS A 76 8.76 -6.59 -2.15
N ARG A 77 7.43 -6.71 -2.12
CA ARG A 77 6.61 -7.00 -3.30
C ARG A 77 6.76 -5.90 -4.35
N ARG A 78 6.56 -4.63 -3.96
CA ARG A 78 6.69 -3.47 -4.85
C ARG A 78 8.08 -3.35 -5.47
N ALA A 79 9.14 -3.62 -4.69
CA ALA A 79 10.50 -3.63 -5.21
C ALA A 79 10.69 -4.70 -6.30
N ALA A 80 10.21 -5.92 -6.06
CA ALA A 80 10.30 -6.99 -7.06
C ALA A 80 9.43 -6.72 -8.31
N GLU A 81 8.27 -6.10 -8.16
CA GLU A 81 7.44 -5.64 -9.29
C GLU A 81 8.18 -4.57 -10.12
N ALA A 82 8.88 -3.64 -9.46
CA ALA A 82 9.69 -2.62 -10.13
C ALA A 82 10.88 -3.22 -10.89
N ASP A 83 11.57 -4.22 -10.32
CA ASP A 83 12.67 -4.92 -10.98
C ASP A 83 12.20 -5.60 -12.29
N VAL A 84 11.03 -6.26 -12.25
CA VAL A 84 10.41 -6.90 -13.43
C VAL A 84 10.03 -5.85 -14.49
N ALA A 85 9.43 -4.73 -14.09
CA ALA A 85 9.04 -3.66 -14.99
C ALA A 85 10.26 -2.98 -15.64
N SER A 86 11.35 -2.78 -14.89
CA SER A 86 12.62 -2.26 -15.40
C SER A 86 13.21 -3.23 -16.43
N LEU A 87 13.26 -4.52 -16.12
CA LEU A 87 13.80 -5.53 -17.05
C LEU A 87 12.98 -5.64 -18.34
N ALA A 88 11.65 -5.53 -18.25
CA ALA A 88 10.78 -5.45 -19.43
C ALA A 88 11.09 -4.21 -20.27
N THR A 89 11.30 -3.06 -19.60
CA THR A 89 11.66 -1.80 -20.26
C THR A 89 12.99 -1.94 -20.99
N ASP A 90 14.03 -2.43 -20.33
CA ASP A 90 15.36 -2.65 -20.92
C ASP A 90 15.31 -3.60 -22.10
N ALA A 91 14.54 -4.70 -21.99
CA ALA A 91 14.36 -5.66 -23.08
C ALA A 91 13.61 -5.05 -24.26
N SER A 92 12.60 -4.20 -24.02
CA SER A 92 11.83 -3.53 -25.06
C SER A 92 12.64 -2.47 -25.79
N GLN A 93 13.41 -1.65 -25.06
CA GLN A 93 14.26 -0.61 -25.62
C GLN A 93 15.47 -1.20 -26.34
N GLY A 94 16.03 -2.29 -25.79
CA GLY A 94 17.15 -3.05 -26.36
C GLY A 94 16.75 -4.15 -27.34
N LEU A 95 15.50 -4.21 -27.81
CA LEU A 95 15.01 -5.38 -28.56
C LEU A 95 15.87 -5.71 -29.80
N ARG A 96 16.34 -4.67 -30.50
CA ARG A 96 17.20 -4.83 -31.68
C ARG A 96 18.58 -5.38 -31.32
N THR A 97 19.16 -4.95 -30.20
CA THR A 97 20.47 -5.43 -29.74
C THR A 97 20.38 -6.86 -29.24
N VAL A 98 19.33 -7.20 -28.49
CA VAL A 98 19.05 -8.59 -28.05
C VAL A 98 18.89 -9.53 -29.24
N LYS A 99 18.13 -9.12 -30.27
CA LYS A 99 17.96 -9.91 -31.50
C LYS A 99 19.26 -10.04 -32.28
N GLY A 100 20.04 -8.96 -32.39
CA GLY A 100 21.33 -8.96 -33.09
C GLY A 100 22.39 -9.84 -32.43
N LEU A 101 22.33 -9.99 -31.10
CA LEU A 101 23.22 -10.87 -30.32
C LEU A 101 22.71 -12.32 -30.19
N GLY A 102 21.51 -12.63 -30.70
CA GLY A 102 20.88 -13.94 -30.49
C GLY A 102 20.55 -14.26 -29.03
N ALA A 103 20.56 -13.25 -28.14
CA ALA A 103 20.46 -13.42 -26.69
C ALA A 103 19.02 -13.54 -26.16
N GLY A 104 18.03 -13.74 -27.05
CA GLY A 104 16.61 -13.75 -26.69
C GLY A 104 16.25 -14.79 -25.62
N GLY A 105 16.83 -15.99 -25.70
CA GLY A 105 16.62 -17.03 -24.70
C GLY A 105 17.13 -16.64 -23.31
N THR A 106 18.30 -16.00 -23.24
CA THR A 106 18.90 -15.52 -21.98
C THR A 106 18.05 -14.43 -21.34
N VAL A 107 17.58 -13.46 -22.13
CA VAL A 107 16.70 -12.39 -21.64
C VAL A 107 15.36 -12.95 -21.17
N ALA A 108 14.76 -13.88 -21.92
CA ALA A 108 13.52 -14.54 -21.54
C ALA A 108 13.66 -15.35 -20.25
N HIS A 109 14.77 -16.09 -20.09
CA HIS A 109 15.04 -16.84 -18.86
C HIS A 109 15.17 -15.91 -17.65
N ARG A 110 15.94 -14.82 -17.78
CA ARG A 110 16.12 -13.82 -16.72
C ARG A 110 14.81 -13.12 -16.36
N PHE A 111 13.97 -12.83 -17.35
CA PHE A 111 12.64 -12.27 -17.12
C PHE A 111 11.75 -13.25 -16.36
N HIS A 112 11.79 -14.53 -16.72
CA HIS A 112 11.01 -15.57 -16.04
C HIS A 112 11.44 -15.75 -14.57
N THR A 113 12.74 -15.72 -14.28
CA THR A 113 13.26 -15.85 -12.91
C THR A 113 12.84 -14.69 -12.01
N GLU A 114 12.94 -13.44 -12.49
CA GLU A 114 12.51 -12.27 -11.70
C GLU A 114 10.98 -12.24 -11.52
N THR A 115 10.23 -12.64 -12.54
CA THR A 115 8.76 -12.75 -12.45
C THR A 115 8.35 -13.82 -11.43
N ALA A 116 9.05 -14.95 -11.37
CA ALA A 116 8.79 -16.01 -10.39
C ALA A 116 9.06 -15.54 -8.95
N LYS A 117 10.09 -14.72 -8.75
CA LYS A 117 10.42 -14.09 -7.47
C LYS A 117 9.32 -13.10 -7.04
N ALA A 118 8.88 -12.22 -7.94
CA ALA A 118 7.78 -11.29 -7.69
C ALA A 118 6.48 -12.05 -7.35
N LYS A 119 6.15 -13.11 -8.09
CA LYS A 119 4.99 -13.97 -7.82
C LYS A 119 5.03 -14.60 -6.42
N ARG A 120 6.20 -15.09 -5.98
CA ARG A 120 6.35 -15.67 -4.63
C ARG A 120 6.12 -14.62 -3.53
N LEU A 121 6.60 -13.39 -3.74
CA LEU A 121 6.37 -12.29 -2.79
C LEU A 121 4.90 -11.87 -2.76
N MET A 122 4.21 -11.87 -3.90
CA MET A 122 2.77 -11.61 -3.98
C MET A 122 1.95 -12.65 -3.19
N LEU A 123 2.29 -13.94 -3.33
CA LEU A 123 1.65 -15.01 -2.54
C LEU A 123 1.96 -14.89 -1.04
N THR A 124 3.16 -14.46 -0.68
CA THR A 124 3.54 -14.22 0.72
C THR A 124 2.78 -13.03 1.31
N HIS A 125 2.55 -11.98 0.51
CA HIS A 125 1.76 -10.83 0.92
C HIS A 125 0.32 -11.22 1.22
N LEU A 126 -0.32 -11.97 0.32
CA LEU A 126 -1.68 -12.49 0.51
C LEU A 126 -1.82 -13.29 1.82
N ARG A 127 -0.80 -14.09 2.18
CA ARG A 127 -0.81 -14.86 3.43
C ARG A 127 -0.67 -14.01 4.70
N VAL A 128 -0.10 -12.81 4.60
CA VAL A 128 0.09 -11.90 5.73
C VAL A 128 -1.06 -10.89 5.83
N GLU A 129 -1.82 -10.71 4.74
CA GLU A 129 -2.98 -9.82 4.65
C GLU A 129 -4.29 -10.49 5.07
N VAL A 130 -4.39 -11.83 4.96
CA VAL A 130 -5.52 -12.66 5.46
C VAL A 130 -5.26 -13.11 6.89
#